data_AF-A0A9C7GDA2-F1
#
_entry.id   AF-A0A9C7GDA2-F1
#
_cell.length_a   1.000
_cell.length_b   1.000
_cell.length_c   1.000
_cell.angle_alpha   90.00
_cell.angle_beta   90.00
_cell.angle_gamma   90.00
#
_symmetry.space_group_name_H-M   'P 1'
#
loop_
_entity.id
_entity.type
_entity.pdbx_description
1 polymer ?
#
loop_
_entity_poly.entity_id
_entity_poly.type
_entity_poly.pdbx_seq_one_letter_code
_entity_poly.pdbx_strand_id
1 'polypeptide(L)' 'MKILSNEQLVFSYRDALKSGKEQESVVRILKAEITKRGLKPFKKKK' A
#
# COMPACT_ATOMS: atom_id res chain seq x y z
N MET A 1 -0.92 14.57 5.26
CA MET A 1 -0.33 13.22 5.46
C MET A 1 1.17 13.33 5.34
N LYS A 2 1.95 12.70 6.25
CA LYS A 2 3.40 12.57 6.08
C LYS A 2 3.65 11.98 4.69
N ILE A 3 4.53 12.60 3.90
CA ILE A 3 4.85 12.13 2.55
C ILE A 3 5.58 10.79 2.71
N LEU A 4 4.86 9.68 2.58
CA LEU A 4 5.48 8.36 2.50
C LEU A 4 6.19 8.26 1.16
N SER A 5 7.47 7.87 1.19
CA SER A 5 8.20 7.48 -0.01
C SER A 5 7.50 6.32 -0.70
N ASN A 6 7.68 6.19 -2.02
CA ASN A 6 7.02 5.14 -2.81
C ASN A 6 7.27 3.72 -2.24
N GLU A 7 8.49 3.47 -1.75
CA GLU A 7 8.86 2.22 -1.09
C GLU A 7 8.12 2.01 0.23
N GLN A 8 8.04 3.05 1.08
CA GLN A 8 7.30 2.98 2.34
C GLN A 8 5.81 2.78 2.11
N LEU A 9 5.24 3.45 1.11
CA LEU A 9 3.83 3.33 0.75
C LEU A 9 3.48 1.88 0.33
N VAL A 10 4.31 1.28 -0.52
CA VAL A 10 4.14 -0.13 -0.93
C VAL A 10 4.39 -1.09 0.22
N PHE A 11 5.40 -0.84 1.05
CA PHE A 11 5.70 -1.66 2.23
C PHE A 11 4.53 -1.66 3.22
N SER A 12 4.05 -0.47 3.62
CA SER A 12 2.91 -0.32 4.52
C SER A 12 1.65 -0.96 3.97
N TYR A 13 1.39 -0.89 2.65
CA TYR A 13 0.24 -1.56 2.05
C TYR A 13 0.32 -3.08 2.17
N ARG A 14 1.51 -3.65 1.93
CA ARG A 14 1.73 -5.09 2.05
C ARG A 14 1.67 -5.58 3.50
N ASP A 15 2.17 -4.76 4.42
CA ASP A 15 2.12 -5.04 5.85
C ASP A 15 0.67 -5.02 6.36
N ALA A 16 -0.08 -3.96 6.00
CA ALA A 16 -1.49 -3.81 6.35
C ALA A 16 -2.37 -4.95 5.80
N LEU A 17 -2.04 -5.48 4.61
CA LEU A 17 -2.72 -6.65 4.05
C LEU A 17 -2.50 -7.93 4.86
N LYS A 18 -1.44 -8.04 5.66
CA LYS A 18 -1.17 -9.20 6.52
C LYS A 18 -1.87 -9.11 7.87
N SER A 19 -2.14 -7.90 8.37
CA SER A 19 -2.74 -7.66 9.69
C SER A 19 -4.25 -7.89 9.79
N GLY A 20 -4.92 -8.32 8.71
CA GLY A 20 -6.35 -8.66 8.76
C GLY A 20 -7.29 -7.46 8.88
N LYS A 21 -8.48 -7.68 9.47
CA LYS A 21 -9.63 -6.74 9.43
C LYS A 21 -9.38 -5.38 10.10
N GLU A 22 -8.49 -5.30 11.10
CA GLU A 22 -8.23 -4.04 11.82
C GLU A 22 -7.63 -2.94 10.92
N GLN A 23 -7.07 -3.29 9.77
CA GLN A 23 -6.44 -2.33 8.87
C GLN A 23 -7.17 -2.13 7.54
N GLU A 24 -8.43 -2.56 7.40
CA GLU A 24 -9.17 -2.45 6.13
C GLU A 24 -9.25 -0.99 5.61
N SER A 25 -9.53 -0.03 6.50
CA SER A 25 -9.56 1.40 6.15
C SER A 25 -8.19 1.92 5.71
N VAL A 26 -7.12 1.44 6.34
CA VAL A 26 -5.72 1.81 6.01
C VAL A 26 -5.33 1.21 4.66
N VAL A 27 -5.67 -0.05 4.41
CA VAL A 27 -5.47 -0.74 3.13
C VAL A 27 -6.15 0.01 1.98
N ARG A 28 -7.39 0.51 2.18
CA ARG A 28 -8.11 1.30 1.16
C ARG A 28 -7.40 2.61 0.83
N ILE A 29 -6.97 3.35 1.85
CA ILE A 29 -6.25 4.62 1.68
C ILE A 29 -4.93 4.39 0.94
N LEU A 30 -4.15 3.41 1.38
CA LEU A 30 -2.86 3.07 0.77
C LEU A 30 -3.03 2.60 -0.68
N LYS A 31 -4.05 1.78 -0.97
CA LYS A 31 -4.36 1.33 -2.34
C LYS A 31 -4.70 2.51 -3.25
N ALA A 32 -5.49 3.47 -2.78
CA ALA A 32 -5.86 4.65 -3.56
C ALA A 32 -4.62 5.48 -3.91
N GLU A 33 -3.72 5.70 -2.95
CA GLU A 33 -2.47 6.43 -3.15
C GLU A 33 -1.50 5.69 -4.09
N ILE A 34 -1.32 4.38 -3.92
CA ILE A 34 -0.50 3.55 -4.80
C ILE A 34 -1.00 3.62 -6.24
N THR A 35 -2.32 3.55 -6.43
CA THR A 35 -2.96 3.64 -7.74
C THR A 35 -2.79 5.03 -8.34
N LYS A 36 -2.99 6.09 -7.55
CA LYS A 36 -2.81 7.49 -7.98
C LYS A 36 -1.38 7.77 -8.44
N ARG A 37 -0.39 7.14 -7.81
CA ARG A 37 1.03 7.25 -8.17
C ARG A 37 1.47 6.26 -9.27
N GLY A 38 0.59 5.40 -9.76
CA GLY A 38 0.93 4.38 -10.76
C GLY A 38 1.89 3.29 -10.26
N LEU A 39 1.99 3.11 -8.94
CA LEU A 39 2.89 2.15 -8.31
C LEU A 39 2.29 0.74 -8.37
N LYS A 40 3.16 -0.27 -8.51
CA LYS A 40 2.76 -1.68 -8.50
C LYS A 40 3.13 -2.31 -7.16
N PRO A 41 2.15 -2.57 -6.27
CA PRO A 41 2.43 -3.11 -4.94
C PRO A 41 2.87 -4.59 -4.97
N PHE A 42 2.62 -5.28 -6.08
CA PHE A 42 3.03 -6.65 -6.31
C PHE A 42 3.99 -6.70 -7.50
N LYS A 43 5.17 -7.27 -7.29
CA LYS A 43 6.11 -7.56 -8.36
C LYS A 43 5.50 -8.70 -9.19
N LYS A 44 5.19 -8.45 -10.47
CA LYS A 44 4.81 -9.51 -11.42
C LYS A 44 6.00 -10.47 -11.47
N LYS A 45 5.86 -11.70 -10.94
CA LYS A 45 6.88 -12.73 -11.13
C LYS A 45 6.97 -12.97 -12.65
N LYS A 46 8.14 -12.68 -13.23
CA LYS A 46 8.51 -13.17 -14.56
C LYS A 46 8.89 -14.63 -14.43
#